data_AF-A0A1H3NDQ0-F1
#
_entry.id   AF-A0A1H3NDQ0-F1
#
_cell.length_a   1.000
_cell.length_b   1.000
_cell.length_c   1.000
_cell.angle_alpha   90.00
_cell.angle_beta   90.00
_cell.angle_gamma   90.00
#
_symmetry.space_group_name_H-M   'P 1'
#
loop_
_entity.id
_entity.type
_entity.pdbx_description
1 polymer ?
#
loop_
_entity_poly.entity_id
_entity_poly.type
_entity_poly.pdbx_seq_one_letter_code
_entity_poly.pdbx_strand_id
1 'polypeptide(L)'
;MATRDREIRRSQVIELAPAQKRRQAERLTEAAPVLAAAYGQALGRWLGDPVLRLVGRPIITECYRSAERQNELYRQGRSMPGPIVTYKRGGESNHNLGPPTPALDVAFQLADGSVSWSALLLSKFARLMKYADARVVWGGDWPSFRDRPHFELLSAQKGGPGRE
;
A
#
# COMPACT_ATOMS: atom_id res chain seq x y z
N MET A 1 33.53 22.91 -15.86
CA MET A 1 33.34 21.83 -14.86
C MET A 1 32.05 21.92 -14.06
N ALA A 2 31.36 23.07 -14.00
CA ALA A 2 30.13 23.24 -13.18
C ALA A 2 28.82 22.71 -13.81
N THR A 3 28.82 22.37 -15.10
CA THR A 3 27.61 21.94 -15.83
C THR A 3 27.33 20.44 -15.72
N ARG A 4 28.37 19.59 -15.72
CA ARG A 4 28.25 18.13 -15.52
C ARG A 4 27.74 17.76 -14.13
N ASP A 5 28.14 18.51 -13.10
CA ASP A 5 27.72 18.27 -11.72
C ASP A 5 26.25 18.68 -11.46
N ARG A 6 25.72 19.60 -12.28
CA ARG A 6 24.31 20.01 -12.27
C ARG A 6 23.40 19.02 -12.99
N GLU A 7 23.97 18.25 -13.93
CA GLU A 7 23.30 17.24 -14.73
C GLU A 7 23.23 15.90 -13.99
N ILE A 8 24.27 15.53 -13.23
CA ILE A 8 24.27 14.36 -12.32
C ILE A 8 23.25 14.52 -11.18
N ARG A 9 22.91 15.77 -10.79
CA ARG A 9 21.86 16.08 -9.80
C ARG A 9 20.45 16.20 -10.39
N ARG A 10 20.29 16.02 -11.71
CA ARG A 10 19.00 15.85 -12.41
C ARG A 10 18.91 14.37 -12.82
N SER A 11 18.54 13.43 -11.97
CA SER A 11 17.19 13.27 -11.44
C SER A 11 17.17 12.06 -10.49
N GLN A 12 17.36 12.27 -9.19
CA GLN A 12 17.11 11.25 -8.18
C GLN A 12 15.61 11.05 -7.89
N VAL A 13 14.73 11.67 -8.67
CA VAL A 13 13.29 11.47 -8.55
C VAL A 13 12.95 10.11 -9.16
N ILE A 14 12.46 9.22 -8.32
CA ILE A 14 12.08 7.86 -8.73
C ILE A 14 10.79 7.98 -9.56
N GLU A 15 10.95 7.94 -10.87
CA GLU A 15 9.85 7.99 -11.82
C GLU A 15 9.42 6.60 -12.27
N LEU A 16 8.10 6.39 -12.36
CA LEU A 16 7.54 5.16 -12.90
C LEU A 16 7.60 5.17 -14.42
N ALA A 17 7.96 4.02 -15.00
CA ALA A 17 7.83 3.79 -16.44
C ALA A 17 6.35 3.91 -16.87
N PRO A 18 6.04 4.21 -18.14
CA PRO A 18 4.65 4.36 -18.61
C PRO A 18 3.75 3.16 -18.30
N ALA A 19 4.27 1.93 -18.43
CA ALA A 19 3.55 0.71 -18.08
C ALA A 19 3.26 0.60 -16.58
N GLN A 20 4.21 1.02 -15.73
CA GLN A 20 4.01 1.08 -14.29
C GLN A 20 2.96 2.14 -13.92
N LYS A 21 2.99 3.33 -14.56
CA LYS A 21 1.98 4.38 -14.36
C LYS A 21 0.56 3.89 -14.71
N ARG A 22 0.40 3.20 -15.85
CA ARG A 22 -0.89 2.58 -16.22
C ARG A 22 -1.37 1.57 -15.19
N ARG A 23 -0.49 0.64 -14.77
CA ARG A 23 -0.81 -0.35 -13.73
C ARG A 23 -1.21 0.30 -12.39
N GLN A 24 -0.56 1.38 -12.01
CA GLN A 24 -0.93 2.13 -10.80
C GLN A 24 -2.30 2.78 -10.93
N ALA A 25 -2.61 3.35 -12.10
CA ALA A 25 -3.94 3.93 -12.36
C ALA A 25 -5.04 2.85 -12.32
N GLU A 26 -4.82 1.70 -12.98
CA GLU A 26 -5.73 0.55 -12.97
C GLU A 26 -5.96 0.02 -11.54
N ARG A 27 -4.91 -0.14 -10.75
CA ARG A 27 -5.07 -0.56 -9.34
C ARG A 27 -5.87 0.45 -8.53
N LEU A 28 -5.65 1.74 -8.76
CA LEU A 28 -6.34 2.78 -8.01
C LEU A 28 -7.85 2.80 -8.30
N THR A 29 -8.31 2.37 -9.50
CA THR A 29 -9.75 2.25 -9.79
C THR A 29 -10.43 1.10 -9.05
N GLU A 30 -9.66 0.12 -8.56
CA GLU A 30 -10.18 -0.96 -7.72
C GLU A 30 -10.34 -0.56 -6.25
N ALA A 31 -9.82 0.59 -5.81
CA ALA A 31 -9.94 1.04 -4.42
C ALA A 31 -11.22 1.85 -4.19
N ALA A 32 -11.79 1.75 -2.99
CA ALA A 32 -12.86 2.61 -2.51
C ALA A 32 -12.52 4.09 -2.75
N PRO A 33 -13.43 4.94 -3.26
CA PRO A 33 -13.10 6.32 -3.64
C PRO A 33 -12.44 7.13 -2.53
N VAL A 34 -12.85 6.93 -1.28
CA VAL A 34 -12.24 7.54 -0.09
C VAL A 34 -10.77 7.12 0.06
N LEU A 35 -10.51 5.82 -0.04
CA LEU A 35 -9.16 5.26 0.12
C LEU A 35 -8.26 5.67 -1.06
N ALA A 36 -8.81 5.70 -2.27
CA ALA A 36 -8.13 6.21 -3.47
C ALA A 36 -7.77 7.69 -3.33
N ALA A 37 -8.69 8.52 -2.83
CA ALA A 37 -8.45 9.94 -2.57
C ALA A 37 -7.38 10.15 -1.47
N ALA A 38 -7.43 9.37 -0.39
CA ALA A 38 -6.43 9.42 0.67
C ALA A 38 -5.03 9.04 0.13
N TYR A 39 -4.94 7.98 -0.68
CA TYR A 39 -3.70 7.60 -1.37
C TYR A 39 -3.19 8.71 -2.29
N GLY A 40 -4.06 9.32 -3.10
CA GLY A 40 -3.68 10.43 -3.98
C GLY A 40 -3.11 11.63 -3.21
N GLN A 41 -3.76 12.04 -2.12
CA GLN A 41 -3.27 13.12 -1.26
C GLN A 41 -1.93 12.76 -0.58
N ALA A 42 -1.82 11.55 -0.04
CA ALA A 42 -0.60 11.08 0.61
C ALA A 42 0.58 10.99 -0.38
N LEU A 43 0.33 10.48 -1.58
CA LEU A 43 1.31 10.42 -2.66
C LEU A 43 1.74 11.83 -3.09
N GLY A 44 0.80 12.77 -3.23
CA GLY A 44 1.10 14.16 -3.53
C GLY A 44 2.02 14.80 -2.49
N ARG A 45 1.72 14.62 -1.19
CA ARG A 45 2.60 15.09 -0.09
C ARG A 45 3.97 14.42 -0.12
N TRP A 46 4.02 13.11 -0.33
CA TRP A 46 5.28 12.37 -0.39
C TRP A 46 6.18 12.85 -1.53
N LEU A 47 5.63 12.99 -2.73
CA LEU A 47 6.39 13.43 -3.91
C LEU A 47 6.73 14.93 -3.89
N GLY A 48 5.94 15.73 -3.18
CA GLY A 48 6.20 17.15 -2.95
C GLY A 48 7.29 17.43 -1.91
N ASP A 49 7.56 16.50 -1.00
CA ASP A 49 8.61 16.63 0.00
C ASP A 49 10.01 16.37 -0.62
N PRO A 50 10.97 17.30 -0.46
CA PRO A 50 12.27 17.22 -1.12
C PRO A 50 13.16 16.07 -0.64
N VAL A 51 12.90 15.53 0.56
CA VAL A 51 13.66 14.41 1.15
C VAL A 51 12.93 13.10 0.89
N LEU A 52 11.62 13.03 1.12
CA LEU A 52 10.86 11.77 0.98
C LEU A 52 10.86 11.25 -0.46
N ARG A 53 10.77 12.13 -1.45
CA ARG A 53 10.78 11.73 -2.87
C ARG A 53 12.07 11.05 -3.32
N LEU A 54 13.16 11.16 -2.55
CA LEU A 54 14.47 10.58 -2.88
C LEU A 54 14.68 9.19 -2.27
N VAL A 55 13.93 8.83 -1.22
CA VAL A 55 14.13 7.56 -0.49
C VAL A 55 13.27 6.41 -1.00
N GLY A 56 12.35 6.68 -1.92
CA GLY A 56 11.42 5.71 -2.47
C GLY A 56 10.19 6.39 -3.05
N ARG A 57 9.50 5.71 -3.96
CA ARG A 57 8.17 6.11 -4.44
C ARG A 57 7.12 5.11 -3.95
N PRO A 58 6.08 5.55 -3.21
CA PRO A 58 4.94 4.71 -2.89
C PRO A 58 4.28 4.17 -4.16
N ILE A 59 4.05 2.86 -4.17
CA ILE A 59 3.32 2.16 -5.22
C ILE A 59 2.27 1.24 -4.59
N ILE A 60 1.10 1.16 -5.18
CA ILE A 60 0.09 0.16 -4.84
C ILE A 60 0.55 -1.18 -5.40
N THR A 61 0.65 -2.20 -4.57
CA THR A 61 0.96 -3.57 -4.98
C THR A 61 -0.30 -4.40 -5.23
N GLU A 62 -1.37 -4.13 -4.48
CA GLU A 62 -2.63 -4.86 -4.59
C GLU A 62 -3.82 -4.03 -4.08
N CYS A 63 -4.98 -4.17 -4.72
CA CYS A 63 -6.27 -3.63 -4.24
C CYS A 63 -7.24 -4.80 -4.13
N TYR A 64 -8.12 -5.02 -5.11
CA TYR A 64 -9.03 -6.15 -5.04
C TYR A 64 -8.26 -7.45 -5.19
N ARG A 65 -8.58 -8.42 -4.33
CA ARG A 65 -8.05 -9.79 -4.37
C ARG A 65 -9.23 -10.74 -4.35
N SER A 66 -9.33 -11.64 -5.32
CA SER A 66 -10.42 -12.63 -5.30
C SER A 66 -10.29 -13.59 -4.11
N ALA A 67 -11.40 -14.25 -3.75
CA ALA A 67 -11.39 -15.26 -2.68
C ALA A 67 -10.47 -16.45 -3.03
N GLU A 68 -10.39 -16.83 -4.30
CA GLU A 68 -9.54 -17.90 -4.82
C GLU A 68 -8.06 -17.54 -4.62
N ARG A 69 -7.66 -16.33 -5.05
CA ARG A 69 -6.29 -15.84 -4.84
C ARG A 69 -5.96 -15.72 -3.35
N GLN A 70 -6.91 -15.29 -2.51
CA GLN A 70 -6.70 -15.25 -1.07
C GLN A 70 -6.53 -16.66 -0.47
N ASN A 71 -7.25 -17.66 -0.97
CA ASN A 71 -7.06 -19.06 -0.57
C ASN A 71 -5.70 -19.62 -1.02
N GLU A 72 -5.19 -19.21 -2.17
CA GLU A 72 -3.82 -19.52 -2.59
C GLU A 72 -2.77 -18.95 -1.62
N LEU A 73 -2.89 -17.66 -1.27
CA LEU A 73 -2.02 -17.03 -0.26
C LEU A 73 -2.14 -17.69 1.12
N TYR A 74 -3.36 -18.09 1.51
CA TYR A 74 -3.58 -18.80 2.77
C TYR A 74 -2.89 -20.17 2.79
N ARG A 75 -2.77 -20.87 1.65
CA ARG A 75 -2.07 -22.15 1.57
C ARG A 75 -0.55 -22.03 1.72
N GLN A 76 0.03 -20.87 1.44
CA GLN A 76 1.47 -20.64 1.56
C GLN A 76 1.96 -20.78 3.02
N GLY A 77 3.05 -21.53 3.22
CA GLY A 77 3.58 -21.87 4.54
C GLY A 77 2.72 -22.85 5.34
N ARG A 78 1.67 -23.41 4.72
CA ARG A 78 0.81 -24.45 5.30
C ARG A 78 0.84 -25.71 4.45
N SER A 79 0.16 -25.68 3.30
CA SER A 79 0.09 -26.78 2.34
C SER A 79 0.90 -26.51 1.06
N MET A 80 1.50 -25.32 0.94
CA MET A 80 2.44 -24.94 -0.12
C MET A 80 3.71 -24.35 0.51
N PRO A 81 4.89 -24.51 -0.12
CA PRO A 81 6.14 -23.92 0.38
C PRO A 81 6.09 -22.39 0.48
N GLY A 82 6.96 -21.83 1.32
CA GLY A 82 7.13 -20.39 1.52
C GLY A 82 6.64 -19.89 2.88
N PRO A 83 6.80 -18.58 3.18
CA PRO A 83 6.35 -18.01 4.44
C PRO A 83 4.81 -17.91 4.51
N ILE A 84 4.28 -17.90 5.73
CA ILE A 84 2.87 -17.53 5.96
C ILE A 84 2.73 -16.02 5.69
N VAL A 85 1.97 -15.67 4.67
CA VAL A 85 1.71 -14.27 4.27
C VAL A 85 0.33 -13.76 4.67
N THR A 86 -0.56 -14.64 5.12
CA THR A 86 -1.89 -14.28 5.61
C THR A 86 -2.47 -15.34 6.56
N TYR A 87 -3.37 -14.91 7.43
CA TYR A 87 -4.19 -15.78 8.29
C TYR A 87 -5.68 -15.77 7.89
N LYS A 88 -6.04 -15.00 6.86
CA LYS A 88 -7.41 -14.88 6.36
C LYS A 88 -7.62 -15.81 5.18
N ARG A 89 -8.68 -16.61 5.21
CA ARG A 89 -9.16 -17.39 4.07
C ARG A 89 -9.86 -16.49 3.05
N GLY A 90 -10.14 -17.03 1.88
CA GLY A 90 -10.98 -16.36 0.89
C GLY A 90 -12.34 -15.96 1.48
N GLY A 91 -12.68 -14.69 1.34
CA GLY A 91 -13.88 -14.07 1.92
C GLY A 91 -13.68 -13.43 3.29
N GLU A 92 -12.52 -13.65 3.95
CA GLU A 92 -12.24 -13.10 5.28
C GLU A 92 -11.32 -11.86 5.25
N SER A 93 -10.74 -11.53 4.09
CA SER A 93 -9.91 -10.35 3.89
C SER A 93 -10.73 -9.19 3.34
N ASN A 94 -10.45 -7.97 3.79
CA ASN A 94 -11.09 -6.77 3.25
C ASN A 94 -10.77 -6.56 1.76
N HIS A 95 -9.64 -7.09 1.26
CA HIS A 95 -9.34 -7.14 -0.16
C HIS A 95 -10.35 -7.97 -0.98
N ASN A 96 -11.09 -8.88 -0.35
CA ASN A 96 -12.11 -9.71 -1.02
C ASN A 96 -13.46 -8.99 -1.17
N LEU A 97 -13.65 -7.83 -0.54
CA LEU A 97 -14.93 -7.11 -0.53
C LEU A 97 -15.15 -6.28 -1.81
N GLY A 98 -15.16 -6.97 -2.96
CA GLY A 98 -15.45 -6.44 -4.31
C GLY A 98 -14.53 -5.30 -4.78
N PRO A 99 -14.47 -5.00 -6.07
CA PRO A 99 -14.09 -3.67 -6.53
C PRO A 99 -15.34 -2.76 -6.55
N PRO A 100 -15.28 -1.53 -6.02
CA PRO A 100 -14.15 -0.96 -5.31
C PRO A 100 -13.99 -1.54 -3.89
N THR A 101 -12.78 -1.98 -3.54
CA THR A 101 -12.46 -2.63 -2.26
C THR A 101 -12.08 -1.60 -1.20
N PRO A 102 -12.43 -1.82 0.08
CA PRO A 102 -12.00 -0.95 1.17
C PRO A 102 -10.54 -1.17 1.61
N ALA A 103 -9.72 -1.92 0.84
CA ALA A 103 -8.32 -2.20 1.18
C ALA A 103 -7.35 -1.99 0.02
N LEU A 104 -6.11 -1.62 0.35
CA LEU A 104 -4.98 -1.62 -0.58
C LEU A 104 -3.67 -1.94 0.14
N ASP A 105 -2.73 -2.53 -0.59
CA ASP A 105 -1.37 -2.81 -0.15
C ASP A 105 -0.40 -1.86 -0.85
N VAL A 106 0.56 -1.32 -0.09
CA VAL A 106 1.60 -0.41 -0.57
C VAL A 106 2.99 -1.01 -0.40
N ALA A 107 3.86 -0.71 -1.36
CA ALA A 107 5.31 -0.87 -1.27
C ALA A 107 6.01 0.38 -1.80
N PHE A 108 7.34 0.36 -1.85
CA PHE A 108 8.14 1.44 -2.40
C PHE A 108 8.97 0.95 -3.57
N GLN A 109 8.88 1.62 -4.72
CA GLN A 109 9.91 1.48 -5.75
C GLN A 109 11.12 2.32 -5.35
N LEU A 110 12.31 1.72 -5.41
CA LEU A 110 13.58 2.36 -5.10
C LEU A 110 14.27 2.85 -6.38
N ALA A 111 15.35 3.64 -6.20
CA ALA A 111 16.09 4.25 -7.30
C ALA A 111 16.79 3.21 -8.22
N ASP A 112 17.12 2.04 -7.69
CA ASP A 112 17.66 0.90 -8.44
C ASP A 112 16.57 0.08 -9.17
N GLY A 113 15.30 0.49 -9.07
CA GLY A 113 14.16 -0.20 -9.65
C GLY A 113 13.61 -1.36 -8.81
N SER A 114 14.25 -1.70 -7.70
CA SER A 114 13.76 -2.73 -6.77
C SER A 114 12.49 -2.28 -6.04
N VAL A 115 11.74 -3.25 -5.51
CA VAL A 115 10.58 -3.00 -4.66
C VAL A 115 10.93 -3.32 -3.21
N SER A 116 10.62 -2.39 -2.32
CA SER A 116 10.91 -2.48 -0.89
C SER A 116 9.63 -2.38 -0.06
N TRP A 117 9.52 -3.28 0.93
CA TRP A 117 8.51 -3.23 1.99
C TRP A 117 9.11 -2.74 3.31
N SER A 118 10.01 -1.75 3.23
CA SER A 118 10.65 -1.14 4.40
C SER A 118 9.64 -0.66 5.43
N ALA A 119 9.73 -1.20 6.65
CA ALA A 119 8.85 -0.83 7.76
C ALA A 119 8.91 0.68 8.07
N LEU A 120 10.08 1.30 7.93
CA LEU A 120 10.26 2.72 8.15
C LEU A 120 9.52 3.56 7.11
N LEU A 121 9.65 3.22 5.82
CA LEU A 121 8.99 3.96 4.74
C LEU A 121 7.48 3.80 4.81
N LEU A 122 7.00 2.58 5.05
CA LEU A 122 5.57 2.29 5.23
C LEU A 122 5.00 3.05 6.42
N SER A 123 5.70 3.12 7.56
CA SER A 123 5.26 3.89 8.72
C SER A 123 5.17 5.39 8.43
N LYS A 124 6.15 5.95 7.69
CA LYS A 124 6.11 7.37 7.29
C LYS A 124 4.92 7.66 6.36
N PHE A 125 4.70 6.82 5.36
CA PHE A 125 3.59 6.99 4.42
C PHE A 125 2.23 6.76 5.10
N ALA A 126 2.16 5.84 6.06
CA ALA A 126 0.95 5.61 6.84
C ALA A 126 0.50 6.86 7.61
N ARG A 127 1.42 7.67 8.11
CA ARG A 127 1.07 8.96 8.74
C ARG A 127 0.41 9.91 7.74
N LEU A 128 0.88 9.95 6.50
CA LEU A 128 0.28 10.77 5.44
C LEU A 128 -1.09 10.26 5.02
N MET A 129 -1.27 8.94 4.91
CA MET A 129 -2.56 8.30 4.61
C MET A 129 -3.60 8.63 5.69
N LYS A 130 -3.26 8.42 6.97
CA LYS A 130 -4.14 8.72 8.11
C LYS A 130 -4.44 10.21 8.28
N TYR A 131 -3.49 11.07 7.91
CA TYR A 131 -3.72 12.52 7.88
C TYR A 131 -4.65 12.92 6.73
N ALA A 132 -4.62 12.21 5.59
CA ALA A 132 -5.49 12.51 4.46
C ALA A 132 -6.95 12.13 4.72
N ASP A 133 -7.22 11.04 5.44
CA ASP A 133 -8.57 10.69 5.91
C ASP A 133 -8.51 9.87 7.21
N ALA A 134 -9.22 10.33 8.24
CA ALA A 134 -9.23 9.71 9.56
C ALA A 134 -9.87 8.32 9.59
N ARG A 135 -10.60 7.92 8.54
CA ARG A 135 -11.15 6.57 8.40
C ARG A 135 -10.12 5.56 7.92
N VAL A 136 -8.96 5.99 7.41
CA VAL A 136 -7.91 5.06 7.01
C VAL A 136 -7.23 4.49 8.25
N VAL A 137 -7.15 3.17 8.32
CA VAL A 137 -6.30 2.44 9.27
C VAL A 137 -5.16 1.75 8.54
N TRP A 138 -4.10 1.47 9.29
CA TRP A 138 -2.88 0.87 8.77
C TRP A 138 -2.60 -0.44 9.51
N GLY A 139 -2.33 -1.52 8.77
CA GLY A 139 -2.08 -2.83 9.36
C GLY A 139 -0.81 -2.89 10.22
N GLY A 140 0.11 -1.93 10.05
CA GLY A 140 1.27 -1.76 10.94
C GLY A 140 0.93 -1.32 12.37
N ASP A 141 -0.26 -0.75 12.60
CA ASP A 141 -0.75 -0.35 13.93
C ASP A 141 -1.48 -1.49 14.66
N TRP A 142 -1.73 -2.64 14.01
CA TRP A 142 -2.43 -3.76 14.63
C TRP A 142 -1.66 -4.32 15.84
N PRO A 143 -2.36 -4.72 16.91
CA PRO A 143 -1.73 -5.21 18.14
C PRO A 143 -0.96 -6.52 17.93
N SER A 144 -1.42 -7.36 17.01
CA SER A 144 -0.81 -8.63 16.62
C SER A 144 -0.82 -8.76 15.09
N PHE A 145 0.15 -9.50 14.54
CA PHE A 145 0.26 -9.78 13.10
C PHE A 145 0.27 -8.51 12.24
N ARG A 146 1.21 -7.60 12.55
CA ARG A 146 1.36 -6.31 11.86
C ARG A 146 1.61 -6.49 10.36
N ASP A 147 0.59 -6.18 9.58
CA ASP A 147 0.63 -6.20 8.13
C ASP A 147 0.98 -4.80 7.61
N ARG A 148 2.28 -4.51 7.55
CA ARG A 148 2.76 -3.15 7.25
C ARG A 148 2.44 -2.65 5.84
N PRO A 149 2.35 -3.48 4.79
CA PRO A 149 1.87 -3.04 3.48
C PRO A 149 0.40 -2.57 3.49
N HIS A 150 -0.41 -3.14 4.38
CA HIS A 150 -1.87 -3.06 4.34
C HIS A 150 -2.46 -1.74 4.86
N PHE A 151 -3.39 -1.20 4.09
CA PHE A 151 -4.26 -0.08 4.45
C PHE A 151 -5.70 -0.46 4.19
N GLU A 152 -6.59 -0.07 5.09
CA GLU A 152 -8.03 -0.26 4.88
C GLU A 152 -8.83 0.90 5.45
N LEU A 153 -10.08 1.03 5.01
CA LEU A 153 -11.05 1.89 5.68
C LEU A 153 -11.57 1.19 6.93
N LEU A 154 -11.76 1.96 8.01
CA LEU A 154 -12.64 1.56 9.10
C LEU A 154 -13.96 1.13 8.47
N SER A 155 -14.27 -0.15 8.56
CA SER A 155 -15.64 -0.57 8.34
C SER A 155 -16.49 0.19 9.36
N ALA A 156 -17.56 0.84 8.90
CA ALA A 156 -18.62 1.27 9.81
C ALA A 156 -18.94 0.02 10.62
N GLN A 157 -18.65 0.08 11.93
CA GLN A 157 -18.57 -1.10 12.77
C GLN A 157 -19.71 -2.08 12.45
N LYS A 158 -19.40 -3.35 12.21
CA LYS A 158 -20.29 -4.39 12.71
C LYS A 158 -20.30 -4.20 14.22
N GLY A 159 -21.24 -3.40 14.71
CA GLY A 159 -21.63 -3.35 16.11
C GLY A 159 -22.15 -4.73 16.48
N GLY A 160 -21.24 -5.66 16.77
CA GLY A 160 -21.55 -6.85 17.55
C GLY A 160 -21.53 -6.45 19.02
N PRO A 161 -22.47 -6.93 19.83
CA PRO A 161 -22.54 -6.54 21.23
C PRO A 161 -21.22 -6.87 21.89
N GLY A 162 -20.61 -5.87 22.53
CA GLY A 162 -19.49 -6.08 23.43
C GLY A 162 -19.86 -7.22 24.37
N ARG A 163 -19.01 -8.24 24.43
CA ARG A 163 -19.09 -9.19 25.53
C ARG A 163 -18.45 -8.50 26.71
N GLU A 164 -19.29 -8.18 27.69
CA GLU A 164 -18.91 -7.87 29.07
C GLU A 164 -18.00 -8.94 29.67
#